data_AF-A0A679HLG0-F1
#
_entry.id   AF-A0A679HLG0-F1
#
_cell.length_a   1.000
_cell.length_b   1.000
_cell.length_c   1.000
_cell.angle_alpha   90.00
_cell.angle_beta   90.00
_cell.angle_gamma   90.00
#
_symmetry.space_group_name_H-M   'P 1'
#
loop_
_entity.id
_entity.type
_entity.pdbx_description
1 polymer ?
#
loop_
_entity_poly.entity_id
_entity_poly.type
_entity_poly.pdbx_seq_one_letter_code
_entity_poly.pdbx_strand_id
1 'polypeptide(L)' 'MPPDKPDSSRKTYGLRLNKSLYKELQHLSVDEEQWVNDLVEEAIRDLLKKYKDKGRDSR' A
#
# COMPACT_ATOMS: atom_id res chain seq x y z
N MET A 1 20.54 -26.43 -5.54
CA MET A 1 20.17 -25.02 -5.30
C MET A 1 19.37 -24.98 -4.01
N PRO A 2 19.82 -24.29 -2.95
CA PRO A 2 18.95 -24.04 -1.81
C PRO A 2 17.80 -23.11 -2.24
N PRO A 3 16.59 -23.28 -1.70
CA PRO A 3 15.46 -22.42 -2.03
C PRO A 3 15.75 -20.99 -1.55
N ASP A 4 15.52 -20.01 -2.41
CA ASP A 4 15.55 -18.59 -2.06
C ASP A 4 14.72 -18.35 -0.79
N LYS A 5 15.37 -17.83 0.26
CA LYS A 5 14.68 -17.45 1.49
C LYS A 5 13.64 -16.39 1.14
N PRO A 6 12.38 -16.53 1.54
CA PRO A 6 11.37 -15.50 1.31
C PRO A 6 11.84 -14.21 1.98
N ASP A 7 11.82 -13.12 1.23
CA ASP A 7 12.27 -11.79 1.62
C ASP A 7 11.72 -11.40 3.00
N SER A 8 12.58 -11.41 4.03
CA SER A 8 12.21 -11.23 5.44
C SER A 8 11.74 -9.82 5.80
N SER A 9 11.63 -8.93 4.82
CA SER A 9 11.34 -7.51 5.01
C SER A 9 9.85 -7.19 5.14
N ARG A 10 8.97 -8.11 4.72
CA ARG A 10 7.51 -7.89 4.75
C ARG A 10 6.92 -8.29 6.10
N LYS A 11 6.23 -7.35 6.72
CA LYS A 11 5.48 -7.57 7.97
C LYS A 11 3.99 -7.61 7.67
N THR A 12 3.32 -8.70 8.05
CA THR A 12 1.86 -8.80 7.93
C THR A 12 1.19 -7.79 8.86
N TYR A 13 0.29 -6.99 8.32
CA TYR A 13 -0.50 -6.02 9.08
C TYR A 13 -1.98 -6.14 8.71
N GLY A 14 -2.84 -6.24 9.72
CA GLY A 14 -4.29 -6.32 9.54
C GLY A 14 -4.91 -4.93 9.53
N LEU A 15 -5.64 -4.59 8.47
CA LEU A 15 -6.38 -3.34 8.34
C LEU A 15 -7.88 -3.58 8.46
N ARG A 16 -8.59 -2.65 9.13
CA ARG A 16 -10.05 -2.55 9.08
C ARG A 16 -10.41 -1.37 8.19
N LEU A 17 -10.90 -1.66 6.99
CA LEU A 17 -11.34 -0.67 6.01
C LEU A 17 -12.86 -0.63 5.93
N ASN A 18 -13.40 0.51 5.48
CA ASN A 18 -14.82 0.58 5.11
C ASN A 18 -15.08 -0.39 3.94
N LYS A 19 -16.21 -1.09 3.99
CA LYS A 19 -16.63 -2.07 2.98
C LYS A 19 -16.76 -1.46 1.58
N SER A 20 -17.23 -0.21 1.44
CA SER A 20 -17.32 0.44 0.13
C SER A 20 -15.92 0.70 -0.44
N LEU A 21 -15.04 1.28 0.38
CA LEU A 21 -13.67 1.59 0.00
C LEU A 21 -12.87 0.33 -0.37
N TYR A 22 -13.07 -0.77 0.36
CA TYR A 22 -12.44 -2.05 0.00
C TYR A 22 -12.91 -2.58 -1.36
N LYS A 23 -14.20 -2.43 -1.70
CA LYS A 23 -14.71 -2.85 -3.01
C LYS A 23 -14.15 -2.00 -4.14
N GLU A 24 -14.07 -0.68 -3.95
CA GLU A 24 -13.46 0.23 -4.91
C GLU A 24 -11.99 -0.13 -5.15
N LEU A 25 -11.24 -0.41 -4.07
CA LEU A 25 -9.86 -0.85 -4.15
C LEU A 25 -9.72 -2.20 -4.87
N GLN A 26 -10.65 -3.14 -4.67
CA GLN A 26 -10.66 -4.40 -5.40
C GLN A 26 -10.95 -4.20 -6.89
N HIS A 27 -11.90 -3.36 -7.27
CA HIS A 27 -12.15 -3.06 -8.69
C HIS A 27 -10.90 -2.45 -9.33
N LEU A 28 -10.26 -1.48 -8.65
CA LEU A 28 -9.02 -0.88 -9.13
C LEU A 28 -7.91 -1.92 -9.32
N SER A 29 -7.78 -2.89 -8.40
CA SER A 29 -6.79 -3.96 -8.52
C SER A 29 -7.00 -4.85 -9.75
N VAL A 30 -8.26 -5.03 -10.17
CA VAL A 30 -8.61 -5.78 -11.38
C VAL A 30 -8.32 -4.94 -12.62
N ASP A 31 -8.67 -3.66 -12.59
CA ASP A 31 -8.51 -2.73 -13.72
C ASP A 31 -7.02 -2.50 -14.05
N GLU A 32 -6.16 -2.41 -13.05
CA GLU A 32 -4.72 -2.18 -13.19
C GLU A 32 -3.88 -3.47 -13.24
N GLU A 33 -4.51 -4.65 -13.13
CA GLU A 33 -3.83 -5.96 -13.04
C GLU A 33 -2.77 -6.03 -11.92
N GLN A 34 -3.03 -5.37 -10.79
CA GLN A 34 -2.12 -5.25 -9.66
C GLN A 34 -2.65 -5.92 -8.39
N TRP A 35 -1.76 -6.29 -7.47
CA TRP A 35 -2.19 -6.84 -6.18
C TRP A 35 -2.71 -5.73 -5.28
N VAL A 36 -3.80 -5.99 -4.55
CA VAL A 36 -4.36 -5.06 -3.56
C VAL A 36 -3.30 -4.59 -2.54
N ASN A 37 -2.36 -5.47 -2.16
CA ASN A 37 -1.26 -5.09 -1.26
C ASN A 37 -0.33 -4.04 -1.87
N ASP A 38 -0.01 -4.15 -3.17
CA ASP A 38 0.88 -3.21 -3.85
C ASP A 38 0.23 -1.82 -3.93
N LEU A 39 -1.07 -1.77 -4.26
CA LEU A 39 -1.87 -0.54 -4.24
C LEU A 39 -1.94 0.10 -2.84
N VAL A 40 -2.06 -0.72 -1.79
CA VAL A 40 -2.04 -0.22 -0.40
C VAL A 40 -0.66 0.34 -0.04
N GLU A 41 0.42 -0.32 -0.44
CA GLU A 41 1.78 0.20 -0.24
C GLU A 41 2.00 1.52 -0.98
N GLU A 42 1.51 1.63 -2.22
CA GLU A 42 1.55 2.88 -3.00
C GLU A 42 0.81 4.00 -2.29
N ALA A 43 -0.44 3.76 -1.88
CA ALA A 43 -1.25 4.75 -1.16
C ALA A 43 -0.57 5.20 0.15
N ILE A 44 0.09 4.30 0.87
CA ILE A 44 0.86 4.63 2.08
C ILE A 44 2.05 5.52 1.73
N ARG A 45 2.81 5.21 0.68
CA ARG A 45 3.97 6.02 0.24
C ARG A 45 3.55 7.43 -0.15
N ASP A 46 2.46 7.55 -0.91
CA ASP A 46 1.89 8.83 -1.33
C ASP A 46 1.40 9.66 -0.15
N LEU A 47 0.74 9.02 0.82
CA LEU A 47 0.33 9.67 2.06
C LEU A 47 1.55 10.20 2.82
N LEU A 48 2.59 9.38 3.01
CA LEU A 48 3.80 9.80 3.72
C LEU A 48 4.53 10.94 3.00
N LYS A 49 4.60 10.90 1.66
CA LYS A 49 5.18 11.97 0.85
C LYS A 49 4.42 13.28 1.05
N LYS A 50 3.09 13.25 0.93
CA LYS A 50 2.22 14.42 1.15
C LYS A 50 2.46 15.09 2.50
N TYR A 51 2.64 14.32 3.57
CA TYR A 51 2.90 14.88 4.90
C TYR A 51 4.35 15.34 5.10
N LYS A 52 5.31 14.69 4.46
CA LYS A 52 6.71 15.14 4.46
C LYS A 52 6.84 16.50 3.76
N ASP A 53 6.17 16.68 2.63
CA ASP A 53 6.17 17.93 1.89
C ASP A 53 5.39 19.03 2.64
N LYS A 54 4.26 18.68 3.27
CA LYS A 54 3.52 19.61 4.14
C LYS A 54 4.34 20.12 5.33
N GLY A 55 5.19 19.28 5.92
CA GLY A 55 6.12 19.68 6.99
C GLY A 55 7.32 20.52 6.50
N ARG A 56 7.58 20.54 5.18
CA ARG A 56 8.67 21.29 4.55
C ARG A 56 8.24 22.67 4.07
N ASP A 57 6.95 22.85 3.77
CA ASP A 57 6.33 24.14 3.40
C ASP A 57 5.99 25.02 4.63
N SER A 58 5.96 24.42 5.83
CA SER A 58 5.68 25.13 7.10
C SER A 58 6.95 25.47 7.92
N ARG A 59 8.13 25.50 7.29
CA ARG A 59 9.41 25.88 7.91
C ARG A 59 10.14 26.93 7.09
#